data_AF-A0A929Z4P9-F1
#
_entry.id   AF-A0A929Z4P9-F1
#
_cell.length_a   1.000
_cell.length_b   1.000
_cell.length_c   1.000
_cell.angle_alpha   90.00
_cell.angle_beta   90.00
_cell.angle_gamma   90.00
#
_symmetry.space_group_name_H-M   'P 1'
#
loop_
_entity.id
_entity.type
_entity.pdbx_description
1 polymer ?
#
loop_
_entity_poly.entity_id
_entity_poly.type
_entity_poly.pdbx_seq_one_letter_code
_entity_poly.pdbx_strand_id
1 'polypeptide(L)'
;RGQLILPHNELNQHKCVGCGVCQNVCPNDTIIIETKMVEDENGRKKKILDHHIYDHGKCMYCMLCVINCPHGALDFDNEFEYAVFDRTKLVKQLNHPGSVCQPKK
;
A
#
# COMPACT_ATOMS: atom_id res chain seq x y z
N ARG A 1 -5.25 11.32 -12.64
CA ARG A 1 -4.71 10.43 -11.60
C ARG A 1 -5.25 9.06 -11.93
N GLY A 2 -4.37 8.09 -12.14
CA GLY A 2 -4.73 6.72 -12.40
C GLY A 2 -5.02 5.96 -11.13
N GLN A 3 -4.51 4.75 -11.00
CA GLN A 3 -4.65 3.95 -9.78
C GLN A 3 -3.62 4.35 -8.72
N LEU A 4 -3.94 4.06 -7.46
CA LEU A 4 -2.97 4.13 -6.38
C LEU A 4 -1.97 2.97 -6.52
N ILE A 5 -0.68 3.27 -6.42
CA ILE A 5 0.41 2.30 -6.47
C ILE A 5 1.27 2.38 -5.21
N LEU A 6 1.91 1.25 -4.89
CA LEU A 6 2.99 1.15 -3.91
C LEU A 6 4.27 0.87 -4.70
N PRO A 7 5.12 1.88 -4.98
CA PRO A 7 6.32 1.66 -5.78
C PRO A 7 7.30 0.70 -5.10
N HIS A 8 7.83 -0.23 -5.88
CA HIS A 8 8.91 -1.15 -5.49
C HIS A 8 10.16 -0.85 -6.31
N ASN A 9 11.34 -1.03 -5.72
CA ASN A 9 12.61 -0.97 -6.45
C ASN A 9 12.94 -2.32 -7.13
N GLU A 10 14.10 -2.38 -7.80
CA GLU A 10 14.61 -3.59 -8.48
C GLU A 10 14.79 -4.80 -7.56
N LEU A 11 14.93 -4.57 -6.25
CA LEU A 11 15.05 -5.61 -5.22
C LEU A 11 13.70 -5.99 -4.59
N ASN A 12 12.58 -5.58 -5.21
CA ASN A 12 11.23 -5.77 -4.70
C ASN A 12 10.99 -5.15 -3.31
N GLN A 13 11.62 -4.00 -3.04
CA GLN A 13 11.50 -3.31 -1.75
C GLN A 13 10.65 -2.05 -1.86
N HIS A 14 9.73 -1.87 -0.91
CA HIS A 14 8.85 -0.71 -0.80
C HIS A 14 9.18 0.16 0.42
N LYS A 15 8.63 1.37 0.48
CA LYS A 15 8.83 2.28 1.64
C LYS A 15 7.76 2.14 2.73
N CYS A 16 6.70 1.37 2.51
CA CYS A 16 5.61 1.23 3.48
C CYS A 16 6.05 0.45 4.72
N VAL A 17 5.82 1.03 5.91
CA VAL A 17 6.13 0.40 7.22
C VAL A 17 4.91 -0.20 7.91
N GLY A 18 3.72 -0.18 7.28
CA GLY A 18 2.48 -0.66 7.89
C GLY A 18 1.98 0.22 9.06
N CYS A 19 2.14 1.54 8.99
CA CYS A 19 1.72 2.47 10.04
C CYS A 19 0.19 2.73 10.09
N GLY A 20 -0.53 2.46 9.00
CA GLY A 20 -1.99 2.63 8.95
C GLY A 20 -2.48 4.07 8.70
N VAL A 21 -1.59 5.07 8.56
CA VAL A 21 -2.00 6.47 8.34
C VAL A 21 -2.81 6.62 7.04
N CYS A 22 -2.40 5.98 5.95
CA CYS A 22 -3.12 6.03 4.67
C CYS A 22 -4.55 5.47 4.74
N GLN A 23 -4.76 4.44 5.56
CA GLN A 23 -6.09 3.90 5.85
C GLN A 23 -6.91 4.91 6.66
N ASN A 24 -6.35 5.45 7.75
CA ASN A 24 -7.09 6.36 8.64
C ASN A 24 -7.50 7.68 7.98
N VAL A 25 -6.72 8.20 7.03
CA VAL A 25 -7.05 9.44 6.31
C VAL A 25 -7.95 9.20 5.09
N CYS A 26 -8.26 7.95 4.74
CA CYS A 26 -9.10 7.65 3.59
C CYS A 26 -10.57 7.92 3.95
N PRO A 27 -11.25 8.90 3.32
CA PRO A 27 -12.62 9.25 3.68
C PRO A 27 -13.67 8.22 3.25
N ASN A 28 -13.28 7.22 2.44
CA ASN A 28 -14.19 6.20 1.89
C ASN A 28 -13.72 4.77 2.21
N ASP A 29 -12.83 4.62 3.21
CA ASP A 29 -12.33 3.33 3.70
C ASP A 29 -11.85 2.37 2.60
N THR A 30 -11.18 2.91 1.59
CA THR A 30 -10.77 2.13 0.40
C THR A 30 -9.45 1.40 0.59
N ILE A 31 -8.76 1.64 1.71
CA ILE A 31 -7.44 1.08 2.00
C ILE A 31 -7.54 0.26 3.27
N ILE A 32 -7.03 -0.98 3.22
CA ILE A 32 -6.88 -1.84 4.40
C ILE A 32 -5.41 -2.22 4.53
N ILE A 33 -4.85 -1.97 5.71
CA ILE A 33 -3.47 -2.28 6.08
C ILE A 33 -3.48 -3.43 7.07
N GLU A 34 -3.02 -4.58 6.61
CA GLU A 34 -2.75 -5.74 7.45
C GLU A 34 -1.27 -5.83 7.75
N THR A 35 -0.95 -6.23 8.98
CA THR A 35 0.43 -6.30 9.46
C THR A 35 0.64 -7.54 10.28
N LYS A 36 1.85 -8.08 10.23
CA LYS A 36 2.27 -9.22 11.05
C LYS A 36 3.51 -8.88 11.87
N MET A 37 3.70 -9.63 12.95
CA MET A 37 4.90 -9.57 13.77
C MET A 37 5.88 -10.64 13.29
N VAL A 38 7.12 -10.24 13.02
CA VAL A 38 8.22 -11.14 12.66
C VAL A 38 9.35 -10.97 13.67
N GLU A 39 10.08 -12.04 13.98
CA GLU A 39 11.27 -11.99 14.81
C GLU A 39 12.51 -11.79 13.93
N ASP A 40 13.40 -10.88 14.33
CA ASP A 40 14.72 -10.73 13.70
C ASP A 40 15.70 -11.81 14.21
N GLU A 41 16.90 -11.85 13.62
CA GLU A 41 17.97 -12.78 13.99
C GLU A 41 18.44 -12.64 15.46
N ASN A 42 18.16 -11.50 16.10
CA ASN A 42 18.46 -11.21 17.50
C ASN A 42 17.25 -11.47 18.42
N GLY A 43 16.18 -12.10 17.93
CA GLY A 43 14.95 -12.38 18.67
C GLY A 43 14.05 -11.16 18.91
N ARG A 44 14.31 -10.03 18.24
CA ARG A 44 13.50 -8.81 18.38
C ARG A 44 12.27 -8.89 17.50
N LYS A 45 11.09 -8.70 18.09
CA LYS A 45 9.82 -8.63 17.36
C LYS A 45 9.70 -7.29 16.63
N LYS A 46 9.50 -7.37 15.32
CA LYS A 46 9.27 -6.22 14.42
C LYS A 46 7.92 -6.38 13.73
N LYS A 47 7.15 -5.28 13.72
CA LYS A 47 5.92 -5.17 12.92
C LYS A 47 6.30 -4.91 11.46
N ILE A 48 5.75 -5.70 10.55
CA ILE A 48 5.90 -5.52 9.09
C ILE A 48 4.55 -5.50 8.40
N LEU A 49 4.52 -4.89 7.20
CA LEU A 49 3.36 -4.96 6.32
C LEU A 49 3.15 -6.41 5.85
N ASP A 50 1.90 -6.87 5.90
CA ASP A 50 1.48 -8.16 5.34
C ASP A 50 0.69 -7.95 4.04
N HIS A 51 -0.43 -7.23 4.12
CA HIS A 51 -1.24 -6.86 2.96
C HIS A 51 -1.55 -5.36 2.97
N HIS A 52 -1.33 -4.71 1.82
CA HIS A 52 -1.83 -3.38 1.53
C HIS A 52 -2.93 -3.50 0.48
N ILE A 53 -4.16 -3.61 0.95
CA ILE A 53 -5.33 -3.80 0.09
C ILE A 53 -5.89 -2.43 -0.30
N TYR A 54 -6.30 -2.29 -1.55
CA TYR A 54 -6.85 -1.07 -2.13
C TYR A 54 -8.06 -1.40 -3.01
N ASP A 55 -9.23 -0.85 -2.68
CA ASP A 55 -10.44 -0.92 -3.50
C ASP A 55 -10.47 0.26 -4.48
N HIS A 56 -10.02 0.02 -5.72
CA HIS A 56 -10.03 1.01 -6.79
C HIS A 56 -11.44 1.47 -7.15
N GLY A 57 -12.44 0.57 -7.03
CA GLY A 57 -13.83 0.85 -7.36
C GLY A 57 -14.53 1.79 -6.36
N LYS A 58 -13.94 1.99 -5.18
CA LYS A 58 -14.42 2.96 -4.18
C LYS A 58 -13.55 4.22 -4.12
N CYS A 59 -12.39 4.24 -4.77
CA CYS A 59 -11.45 5.36 -4.63
C CYS A 59 -12.00 6.65 -5.25
N MET A 60 -11.99 7.74 -4.50
CA MET A 60 -12.36 9.08 -4.98
C MET A 60 -11.16 9.90 -5.48
N TYR A 61 -9.98 9.28 -5.61
CA TYR A 61 -8.76 9.89 -6.14
C TYR A 61 -8.32 11.20 -5.45
N CYS A 62 -8.62 11.37 -4.15
CA CYS A 62 -8.39 12.62 -3.42
C CYS A 62 -6.91 12.89 -3.07
N MET A 63 -6.02 11.90 -3.18
CA MET A 63 -4.59 11.96 -2.80
C MET A 63 -4.26 12.12 -1.30
N LEU A 64 -5.25 12.06 -0.41
CA LEU A 64 -4.99 12.18 1.03
C LEU A 64 -4.03 11.10 1.55
N CYS A 65 -4.13 9.87 1.05
CA CYS A 65 -3.23 8.77 1.42
C CYS A 65 -1.77 8.99 0.99
N VAL A 66 -1.54 9.69 -0.14
CA VAL A 66 -0.21 10.01 -0.65
C VAL A 66 0.39 11.16 0.16
N ILE A 67 -0.36 12.26 0.30
CA ILE A 67 0.09 13.49 0.97
C ILE A 67 0.40 13.24 2.45
N ASN A 68 -0.43 12.44 3.13
CA ASN A 68 -0.25 12.17 4.55
C ASN A 68 0.66 10.97 4.84
N CYS A 69 1.24 10.31 3.82
CA CYS A 69 2.14 9.19 4.08
C CYS A 69 3.47 9.73 4.64
N PRO A 70 3.83 9.46 5.90
CA PRO A 70 5.05 10.01 6.50
C PRO A 70 6.34 9.43 5.90
N HIS A 71 6.23 8.34 5.14
CA HIS A 71 7.35 7.67 4.48
C HIS A 71 7.37 7.87 2.96
N GLY A 72 6.42 8.62 2.40
CA GLY A 72 6.30 8.81 0.95
C GLY A 72 6.25 7.48 0.18
N ALA A 73 5.44 6.55 0.69
CA ALA A 73 5.39 5.18 0.18
C ALA A 73 4.39 4.94 -0.94
N LEU A 74 3.44 5.86 -1.13
CA LEU A 74 2.36 5.71 -2.10
C LEU A 74 2.47 6.77 -3.19
N ASP A 75 2.00 6.44 -4.38
CA ASP A 75 1.84 7.40 -5.47
C ASP A 75 0.62 7.05 -6.33
N PHE A 76 0.20 7.94 -7.22
CA PHE A 76 -0.74 7.63 -8.28
C PHE A 76 -0.01 7.52 -9.60
N ASP A 77 -0.31 6.48 -10.37
CA ASP A 77 0.14 6.43 -11.76
C ASP A 77 -0.73 7.31 -12.68
N ASN A 78 -0.45 7.23 -13.99
CA ASN A 78 -1.16 7.97 -15.04
C ASN A 78 -1.94 7.06 -15.99
N GLU A 79 -2.05 5.76 -15.70
CA GLU A 79 -2.86 4.83 -16.47
C GLU A 79 -4.35 5.04 -16.14
N PHE A 80 -5.25 4.84 -17.11
CA PHE A 80 -6.67 5.15 -16.94
C PHE A 80 -7.63 4.06 -17.43
N GLU A 81 -7.11 2.99 -18.04
CA GLU A 81 -7.92 1.93 -18.66
C GLU A 81 -8.16 0.76 -17.69
N TYR A 82 -8.99 0.99 -16.65
CA TYR A 82 -9.27 -0.01 -15.60
C TYR A 82 -10.68 -0.62 -15.66
N ALA A 83 -11.37 -0.49 -16.79
CA ALA A 83 -12.71 -1.06 -16.96
C ALA A 83 -12.66 -2.60 -16.84
N VAL A 84 -13.52 -3.15 -15.98
CA VAL A 84 -13.63 -4.59 -15.74
C VAL A 84 -15.10 -4.99 -15.62
N PHE A 85 -15.42 -6.22 -16.01
CA PHE A 85 -16.78 -6.78 -15.94
C PHE A 85 -17.16 -7.29 -14.54
N ASP A 86 -16.18 -7.48 -13.66
CA ASP A 86 -16.39 -7.99 -12.31
C ASP A 86 -15.79 -7.01 -11.29
N ARG A 87 -16.62 -6.57 -10.34
CA ARG A 87 -16.24 -5.64 -9.28
C ARG A 87 -15.12 -6.19 -8.40
N THR A 88 -15.03 -7.51 -8.22
CA THR A 88 -13.97 -8.12 -7.40
C THR A 88 -12.57 -7.81 -7.93
N LYS A 89 -12.43 -7.62 -9.26
CA LYS A 89 -11.17 -7.25 -9.92
C LYS A 89 -10.70 -5.82 -9.65
N LEU A 90 -11.55 -5.00 -9.01
CA LEU A 90 -11.19 -3.64 -8.59
C LEU A 90 -10.50 -3.62 -7.22
N VAL A 91 -10.56 -4.71 -6.45
CA VAL A 91 -9.83 -4.86 -5.19
C VAL A 91 -8.44 -5.40 -5.50
N LYS A 92 -7.42 -4.60 -5.19
CA LYS A 92 -6.02 -4.87 -5.52
C LYS A 92 -5.19 -4.99 -4.25
N GLN A 93 -4.20 -5.87 -4.29
CA GLN A 93 -3.11 -5.87 -3.31
C GLN A 93 -1.94 -5.08 -3.91
N LEU A 94 -1.53 -4.00 -3.24
CA LEU A 94 -0.50 -3.10 -3.75
C LEU A 94 0.92 -3.60 -3.48
N ASN A 95 1.14 -4.34 -2.40
CA ASN A 95 2.44 -4.94 -2.10
C ASN A 95 2.62 -6.24 -2.88
N HIS A 96 3.78 -6.43 -3.49
CA HIS A 96 4.07 -7.63 -4.27
C HIS A 96 4.33 -8.84 -3.35
N PRO A 97 4.09 -10.08 -3.80
CA PRO A 97 4.53 -11.27 -3.07
C PRO A 97 6.04 -11.23 -2.78
N GLY A 98 6.42 -11.53 -1.53
CA GLY A 98 7.82 -11.51 -1.10
C GLY A 98 8.47 -10.12 -1.01
N SER A 99 7.71 -9.04 -1.16
CA SER A 99 8.23 -7.68 -1.01
C SER A 99 8.58 -7.37 0.44
N VAL A 100 9.58 -6.50 0.63
CA VAL A 100 10.05 -6.10 1.97
C VAL A 100 10.15 -4.59 2.11
N CYS A 101 10.00 -4.11 3.34
CA CYS A 101 10.22 -2.70 3.63
C CYS A 101 11.72 -2.36 3.53
N GLN A 102 12.04 -1.29 2.81
CA GLN A 102 13.41 -0.76 2.72
C GLN A 102 13.98 -0.48 4.12
N PRO A 103 15.26 -0.79 4.36
CA PRO A 103 15.92 -0.40 5.60
C PRO A 103 15.97 1.12 5.70
N LYS A 104 15.75 1.66 6.90
CA LYS A 104 16.00 3.07 7.17
C LYS A 104 17.51 3.30 7.02
N LYS A 105 17.89 4.21 6.12
CA LYS A 105 19.26 4.76 6.10
C LYS A 105 19.50 5.57 7.37
#